data_AF-A0A4R3A961-F1
#
_entry.id   AF-A0A4R3A961-F1
#
_cell.length_a   1.000
_cell.length_b   1.000
_cell.length_c   1.000
_cell.angle_alpha   90.00
_cell.angle_beta   90.00
_cell.angle_gamma   90.00
#
_symmetry.space_group_name_H-M   'P 1'
#
loop_
_entity.id
_entity.type
_entity.pdbx_description
1 polymer ?
#
loop_
_entity_poly.entity_id
_entity_poly.type
_entity_poly.pdbx_seq_one_letter_code
_entity_poly.pdbx_strand_id
1 'polypeptide(L)'
;MMLMRREQPVPAELAIPDSQNHYNDDIATTTFAPLDKYVAANDNHQGGRYIGLGRAAPAQPERYGDFMQTYVGKKFWPMDPRVEDVDIRDIAHSLAMQCRYAGHCRRFYSVAEHCVIMADWLLPRYGKRVALHALLHDASEAYLVDIPRPVKPYLGGYKAAELRVMQVVHDAFGLNWIMPPEVKMADERIIADELVNLEPMEWHAKWDDPLGVPLRYYSPERAEHEFLVAFSFLSGEAA
;
A
#
# COMPACT_ATOMS: atom_id res chain seq x y z
N MET A 1 -19.14 54.38 -1.01
CA MET A 1 -17.75 54.45 -1.51
C MET A 1 -17.35 53.02 -1.88
N MET A 2 -17.36 52.72 -3.18
CA MET A 2 -17.29 51.36 -3.73
C MET A 2 -15.82 50.94 -3.84
N LEU A 3 -15.37 50.03 -2.98
CA LEU A 3 -14.00 49.49 -3.01
C LEU A 3 -13.89 48.48 -4.15
N MET A 4 -13.31 48.90 -5.27
CA MET A 4 -12.96 48.05 -6.40
C MET A 4 -11.96 46.99 -5.96
N ARG A 5 -12.33 45.71 -6.14
CA ARG A 5 -11.39 44.58 -6.05
C ARG A 5 -10.37 44.73 -7.18
N ARG A 6 -9.09 44.80 -6.83
CA ARG A 6 -8.00 44.61 -7.78
C ARG A 6 -7.89 43.12 -8.05
N GLU A 7 -8.29 42.69 -9.25
CA GLU A 7 -7.94 41.37 -9.77
C GLU A 7 -6.43 41.29 -9.91
N GLN A 8 -5.81 40.35 -9.20
CA GLN A 8 -4.41 39.99 -9.45
C GLN A 8 -4.38 39.00 -10.61
N PRO A 9 -3.45 39.14 -11.57
CA PRO A 9 -3.34 38.17 -12.65
C PRO A 9 -2.90 36.82 -12.08
N VAL A 10 -3.65 35.78 -12.41
CA VAL A 10 -3.25 34.38 -12.22
C VAL A 10 -1.92 34.18 -12.97
N PRO A 11 -0.85 33.67 -12.34
CA PRO A 11 0.38 33.39 -13.06
C PRO A 11 0.09 32.42 -14.20
N ALA A 12 0.61 32.74 -15.38
CA ALA A 12 0.56 31.85 -16.53
C ALA A 12 1.01 30.45 -16.11
N GLU A 13 0.18 29.47 -16.45
CA GLU A 13 0.45 28.04 -16.43
C GLU A 13 1.91 27.83 -16.83
N LEU A 14 2.71 27.30 -15.89
CA LEU A 14 4.05 26.81 -16.18
C LEU A 14 3.87 25.64 -17.14
N ALA A 15 3.80 25.96 -18.43
CA ALA A 15 4.03 25.02 -19.50
C ALA A 15 5.39 24.39 -19.22
N ILE A 16 5.35 23.16 -18.72
CA ILE A 16 6.52 22.32 -18.61
C ILE A 16 7.08 22.26 -20.03
N PRO A 17 8.35 22.63 -20.25
CA PRO A 17 8.96 22.42 -21.55
C PRO A 17 8.72 20.96 -21.94
N ASP A 18 8.44 20.71 -23.21
CA ASP A 18 8.54 19.37 -23.79
C ASP A 18 10.00 18.92 -23.62
N SER A 19 10.38 18.52 -22.41
CA SER A 19 11.45 17.59 -22.21
C SER A 19 10.87 16.29 -22.74
N GLN A 20 11.01 16.11 -24.05
CA GLN A 20 11.70 14.92 -24.51
C GLN A 20 12.94 14.80 -23.62
N ASN A 21 12.75 14.21 -22.44
CA ASN A 21 13.82 13.74 -21.62
C ASN A 21 14.55 12.81 -22.57
N HIS A 22 15.71 13.26 -23.02
CA HIS A 22 16.83 12.37 -23.19
C HIS A 22 16.98 11.64 -21.85
N TYR A 23 16.14 10.62 -21.63
CA TYR A 23 16.52 9.46 -20.85
C TYR A 23 17.83 9.07 -21.51
N ASN A 24 18.92 9.39 -20.83
CA ASN A 24 20.21 8.95 -21.28
C ASN A 24 20.21 7.46 -20.98
N ASP A 25 19.67 6.68 -21.91
CA ASP A 25 19.49 5.22 -21.79
C ASP A 25 20.83 4.59 -21.37
N ASP A 26 21.95 5.16 -21.80
CA ASP A 26 23.29 4.77 -21.40
C ASP A 26 23.55 4.91 -19.89
N ILE A 27 23.07 5.98 -19.22
CA ILE A 27 23.23 6.18 -17.76
C ILE A 27 22.26 5.28 -16.97
N ALA A 28 21.02 5.16 -17.42
CA ALA A 28 20.03 4.29 -16.80
C ALA A 28 20.46 2.81 -16.90
N THR A 29 20.95 2.39 -18.07
CA THR A 29 21.44 1.03 -18.33
C THR A 29 22.73 0.71 -17.58
N THR A 30 23.64 1.68 -17.43
CA THR A 30 24.89 1.48 -16.66
C THR A 30 24.68 1.48 -15.15
N THR A 31 23.64 2.15 -14.64
CA THR A 31 23.37 2.27 -13.21
C THR A 31 22.37 1.22 -12.69
N PHE A 32 21.29 0.96 -13.43
CA PHE A 32 20.19 0.09 -13.01
C PHE A 32 20.08 -1.22 -13.80
N ALA A 33 21.02 -1.47 -14.72
CA ALA A 33 20.93 -2.48 -15.77
C ALA A 33 19.76 -2.20 -16.74
N PRO A 34 19.74 -2.83 -17.93
CA PRO A 34 18.61 -2.64 -18.82
C PRO A 34 17.32 -3.18 -18.17
N LEU A 35 16.17 -2.63 -18.58
CA LEU A 35 14.85 -3.00 -18.03
C LEU A 35 14.55 -4.50 -18.13
N ASP A 36 15.23 -5.21 -19.03
CA ASP A 36 15.20 -6.66 -19.17
C ASP A 36 15.80 -7.42 -17.97
N LYS A 37 16.52 -6.76 -17.04
CA LYS A 37 16.99 -7.38 -15.78
C LYS A 37 15.89 -7.49 -14.72
N TYR A 38 14.77 -6.76 -14.84
CA TYR A 38 13.62 -6.92 -13.95
C TYR A 38 12.81 -8.21 -14.24
N VAL A 39 13.46 -9.26 -14.73
CA VAL A 39 12.92 -10.63 -14.68
C VAL A 39 12.76 -10.99 -13.21
N ALA A 40 11.59 -11.50 -12.83
CA ALA A 40 11.34 -11.92 -11.48
C ALA A 40 12.39 -12.98 -11.05
N ALA A 41 12.98 -12.79 -9.86
CA ALA A 41 14.12 -13.60 -9.39
C ALA A 41 13.75 -15.06 -9.04
N ASN A 42 12.46 -15.40 -9.07
CA ASN A 42 11.98 -16.77 -9.06
C ASN A 42 12.19 -17.39 -10.44
N ASP A 43 13.37 -17.95 -10.61
CA ASP A 43 13.94 -18.75 -11.70
C ASP A 43 13.09 -19.94 -12.22
N ASN A 44 11.77 -19.83 -12.24
CA ASN A 44 10.85 -20.82 -12.77
C ASN A 44 10.89 -20.99 -14.30
N HIS A 45 11.75 -20.26 -15.00
CA HIS A 45 11.92 -20.39 -16.45
C HIS A 45 13.23 -21.13 -16.81
N GLN A 46 13.14 -22.44 -17.06
CA GLN A 46 14.09 -23.13 -17.93
C GLN A 46 13.38 -23.59 -19.21
N GLY A 47 13.84 -23.12 -20.37
CA GLY A 47 13.40 -23.63 -21.67
C GLY A 47 11.90 -23.47 -21.99
N GLY A 48 11.25 -22.42 -21.48
CA GLY A 48 9.83 -22.15 -21.75
C GLY A 48 8.84 -23.00 -20.95
N ARG A 49 9.27 -23.63 -19.84
CA ARG A 49 8.38 -24.38 -18.93
C ARG A 49 8.58 -23.97 -17.48
N TYR A 50 7.46 -23.74 -16.79
CA TYR A 50 7.40 -23.56 -15.34
C TYR A 50 7.80 -24.86 -14.63
N ILE A 51 8.96 -24.86 -13.97
CA ILE A 51 9.47 -26.00 -13.19
C ILE A 51 9.01 -25.87 -11.72
N GLY A 52 7.82 -26.38 -11.41
CA GLY A 52 7.36 -26.62 -10.05
C GLY A 52 7.34 -28.12 -9.77
N LEU A 53 8.04 -28.57 -8.73
CA LEU A 53 7.98 -29.97 -8.25
C LEU A 53 6.55 -30.34 -7.78
N GLY A 54 5.81 -31.04 -8.66
CA GLY A 54 4.88 -32.12 -8.32
C GLY A 54 3.53 -31.81 -7.64
N ARG A 55 2.46 -31.69 -8.45
CA ARG A 55 1.29 -32.61 -8.56
C ARG A 55 0.30 -31.95 -9.52
N ALA A 56 -0.26 -32.73 -10.44
CA ALA A 56 -1.23 -32.27 -11.43
C ALA A 56 -2.56 -31.88 -10.73
N ALA A 57 -2.64 -30.65 -10.28
CA ALA A 57 -3.91 -29.95 -10.10
C ALA A 57 -4.53 -29.71 -11.49
N PRO A 58 -5.86 -29.63 -11.62
CA PRO A 58 -6.49 -29.25 -12.89
C PRO A 58 -5.83 -27.96 -13.40
N ALA A 59 -5.58 -27.90 -14.72
CA ALA A 59 -4.91 -26.77 -15.35
C ALA A 59 -5.69 -25.49 -15.07
N GLN A 60 -5.24 -24.75 -14.06
CA GLN A 60 -5.68 -23.39 -13.79
C GLN A 60 -5.42 -22.57 -15.08
N PRO A 61 -6.30 -21.63 -15.45
CA PRO A 61 -6.05 -20.76 -16.59
C PRO A 61 -4.70 -20.08 -16.44
N GLU A 62 -4.00 -19.94 -17.57
CA GLU A 62 -2.68 -19.31 -17.67
C GLU A 62 -2.67 -17.98 -16.92
N ARG A 63 -1.70 -17.80 -16.03
CA ARG A 63 -1.57 -16.60 -15.18
C ARG A 63 -0.94 -15.49 -16.00
N TYR A 64 -1.33 -14.24 -15.75
CA TYR A 64 -0.67 -13.07 -16.35
C TYR A 64 0.42 -12.52 -15.42
N GLY A 65 1.64 -12.39 -15.95
CA GLY A 65 2.82 -11.97 -15.19
C GLY A 65 3.43 -13.08 -14.32
N ASP A 66 4.52 -12.76 -13.64
CA ASP A 66 5.21 -13.68 -12.74
C ASP A 66 4.70 -13.55 -11.29
N PHE A 67 4.97 -14.59 -10.50
CA PHE A 67 4.65 -14.58 -9.08
C PHE A 67 5.76 -13.93 -8.25
N MET A 68 5.48 -13.72 -6.97
CA MET A 68 6.47 -13.52 -5.91
C MET A 68 6.23 -14.58 -4.84
N GLN A 69 7.29 -14.96 -4.12
CA GLN A 69 7.16 -15.79 -2.93
C GLN A 69 6.73 -14.91 -1.75
N THR A 70 5.71 -15.33 -1.02
CA THR A 70 5.22 -14.63 0.18
C THR A 70 5.83 -15.22 1.46
N TYR A 71 5.58 -14.58 2.61
CA TYR A 71 6.14 -14.94 3.90
C TYR A 71 5.84 -16.39 4.31
N VAL A 72 4.60 -16.85 4.13
CA VAL A 72 4.20 -18.24 4.42
C VAL A 72 4.63 -19.23 3.34
N GLY A 73 5.39 -18.78 2.35
CA GLY A 73 5.92 -19.60 1.25
C GLY A 73 4.92 -19.87 0.12
N LYS A 74 3.84 -19.09 0.01
CA LYS A 74 2.92 -19.15 -1.12
C LYS A 74 3.46 -18.40 -2.32
N LYS A 75 2.83 -18.63 -3.48
CA LYS A 75 3.04 -17.84 -4.69
C LYS A 75 1.91 -16.81 -4.78
N PHE A 76 2.25 -15.56 -5.02
CA PHE A 76 1.27 -14.50 -5.29
C PHE A 76 1.59 -13.84 -6.63
N TRP A 77 0.60 -13.59 -7.49
CA TRP A 77 0.78 -12.95 -8.79
C TRP A 77 0.26 -11.50 -8.76
N PRO A 78 1.11 -10.48 -8.57
CA PRO A 78 0.63 -9.10 -8.41
C PRO A 78 -0.15 -8.55 -9.62
N MET A 79 0.09 -9.12 -10.81
CA MET A 79 -0.59 -8.71 -12.04
C MET A 79 -1.84 -9.54 -12.36
N ASP A 80 -2.01 -10.71 -11.73
CA ASP A 80 -3.17 -11.61 -11.83
C ASP A 80 -3.54 -12.18 -10.44
N PRO A 81 -3.90 -11.33 -9.47
CA PRO A 81 -4.19 -11.77 -8.12
C PRO A 81 -5.48 -12.60 -8.09
N ARG A 82 -5.52 -13.65 -7.27
CA ARG A 82 -6.73 -14.44 -7.01
C ARG A 82 -6.91 -14.70 -5.52
N VAL A 83 -8.15 -14.94 -5.11
CA VAL A 83 -8.54 -15.04 -3.69
C VAL A 83 -7.77 -16.14 -2.98
N GLU A 84 -7.53 -17.27 -3.64
CA GLU A 84 -6.79 -18.41 -3.08
C GLU A 84 -5.31 -18.12 -2.79
N ASP A 85 -4.75 -17.08 -3.42
CA ASP A 85 -3.35 -16.68 -3.26
C ASP A 85 -3.16 -15.68 -2.09
N VAL A 86 -4.24 -15.14 -1.53
CA VAL A 86 -4.22 -14.20 -0.40
C VAL A 86 -4.10 -14.97 0.93
N ASP A 87 -3.30 -14.45 1.85
CA ASP A 87 -3.14 -14.97 3.21
C ASP A 87 -2.98 -13.80 4.18
N ILE A 88 -3.76 -13.80 5.26
CA ILE A 88 -3.71 -12.70 6.24
C ILE A 88 -2.35 -12.62 6.94
N ARG A 89 -1.64 -13.74 7.09
CA ARG A 89 -0.31 -13.77 7.71
C ARG A 89 0.74 -13.14 6.80
N ASP A 90 0.59 -13.31 5.48
CA ASP A 90 1.46 -12.63 4.51
C ASP A 90 1.25 -11.11 4.55
N ILE A 91 -0.01 -10.67 4.64
CA ILE A 91 -0.37 -9.25 4.75
C ILE A 91 0.20 -8.67 6.05
N ALA A 92 -0.12 -9.26 7.20
CA ALA A 92 0.31 -8.77 8.51
C ALA A 92 1.84 -8.69 8.60
N HIS A 93 2.54 -9.75 8.17
CA HIS A 93 4.00 -9.79 8.22
C HIS A 93 4.62 -8.73 7.31
N SER A 94 4.20 -8.64 6.04
CA SER A 94 4.76 -7.67 5.09
C SER A 94 4.52 -6.24 5.56
N LEU A 95 3.29 -5.89 5.95
CA LEU A 95 2.95 -4.55 6.43
C LEU A 95 3.65 -4.19 7.75
N ALA A 96 3.93 -5.15 8.61
CA ALA A 96 4.66 -4.93 9.86
C ALA A 96 6.15 -4.62 9.64
N MET A 97 6.71 -5.09 8.52
CA MET A 97 8.10 -4.86 8.12
C MET A 97 8.28 -3.57 7.28
N GLN A 98 7.21 -3.08 6.66
CA GLN A 98 7.25 -1.87 5.83
C GLN A 98 7.11 -0.61 6.70
N CYS A 99 8.11 0.27 6.63
CA CYS A 99 8.08 1.55 7.32
C CYS A 99 7.36 2.60 6.47
N ARG A 100 6.40 3.30 7.07
CA ARG A 100 5.74 4.44 6.41
C ARG A 100 6.71 5.55 6.08
N TYR A 101 6.28 6.44 5.18
CA TYR A 101 7.07 7.58 4.72
C TYR A 101 8.41 7.18 4.10
N ALA A 102 8.46 5.99 3.49
CA ALA A 102 9.68 5.37 2.96
C ALA A 102 10.84 5.37 3.99
N GLY A 103 10.54 5.23 5.27
CA GLY A 103 11.55 5.17 6.33
C GLY A 103 12.12 6.53 6.77
N HIS A 104 11.62 7.66 6.27
CA HIS A 104 12.06 9.00 6.70
C HIS A 104 11.46 9.46 8.04
N CYS A 105 10.95 8.51 8.82
CA CYS A 105 10.46 8.73 10.16
C CYS A 105 11.59 8.87 11.19
N ARG A 106 11.39 9.64 12.25
CA ARG A 106 12.32 9.76 13.39
C ARG A 106 12.43 8.44 14.17
N ARG A 107 11.34 7.67 14.21
CA ARG A 107 11.25 6.32 14.80
C ARG A 107 10.54 5.39 13.81
N PHE A 108 10.88 4.11 13.83
CA PHE A 108 10.19 3.10 13.04
C PHE A 108 8.68 3.14 13.31
N TYR A 109 7.90 3.22 12.24
CA TYR A 109 6.45 3.28 12.26
C TYR A 109 5.94 2.49 11.05
N SER A 110 5.36 1.32 11.31
CA SER A 110 4.98 0.38 10.26
C SER A 110 3.63 0.69 9.64
N VAL A 111 3.40 0.21 8.42
CA VAL A 111 2.07 0.25 7.79
C VAL A 111 1.07 -0.55 8.64
N ALA A 112 1.46 -1.68 9.22
CA ALA A 112 0.58 -2.45 10.09
C ALA A 112 0.15 -1.67 11.35
N GLU A 113 1.05 -0.92 11.99
CA GLU A 113 0.70 -0.07 13.14
C GLU A 113 -0.30 1.02 12.75
N HIS A 114 -0.10 1.67 11.59
CA HIS A 114 -1.04 2.64 11.04
C HIS A 114 -2.46 2.05 10.88
N CYS A 115 -2.56 0.89 10.23
CA CYS A 115 -3.82 0.18 10.06
C CYS A 115 -4.49 -0.19 11.39
N VAL A 116 -3.72 -0.68 12.38
CA VAL A 116 -4.24 -1.06 13.71
C VAL A 116 -4.79 0.16 14.45
N ILE A 117 -4.04 1.27 14.49
CA ILE A 117 -4.50 2.50 15.16
C ILE A 117 -5.80 3.01 14.54
N MET A 118 -5.91 2.98 13.21
CA MET A 118 -7.15 3.36 12.52
C MET A 118 -8.32 2.42 12.85
N ALA A 119 -8.09 1.11 12.83
CA ALA A 119 -9.10 0.13 13.17
C ALA A 119 -9.62 0.29 14.61
N ASP A 120 -8.70 0.49 15.57
CA ASP A 120 -9.02 0.73 16.98
C ASP A 120 -9.84 2.02 17.17
N TRP A 121 -9.50 3.07 16.43
CA TRP A 121 -10.24 4.33 16.50
C TRP A 121 -11.64 4.21 15.89
N LEU A 122 -11.79 3.51 14.75
CA LEU A 122 -13.06 3.36 14.05
C LEU A 122 -14.01 2.36 14.71
N LEU A 123 -13.50 1.32 15.36
CA LEU A 123 -14.30 0.25 15.99
C LEU A 123 -15.41 0.77 16.92
N PRO A 124 -15.15 1.60 17.95
CA PRO A 124 -16.20 2.07 18.85
C PRO A 124 -17.15 3.10 18.20
N ARG A 125 -16.79 3.65 17.03
CA ARG A 125 -17.53 4.74 16.37
C ARG A 125 -18.46 4.23 15.26
N TYR A 126 -18.01 3.23 14.51
CA TYR A 126 -18.67 2.76 13.29
C TYR A 126 -18.82 1.23 13.22
N GLY A 127 -18.34 0.51 14.23
CA GLY A 127 -18.52 -0.94 14.36
C GLY A 127 -17.47 -1.77 13.63
N LYS A 128 -17.56 -3.10 13.82
CA LYS A 128 -16.55 -4.07 13.37
C LYS A 128 -16.28 -4.03 11.87
N ARG A 129 -17.33 -3.87 11.05
CA ARG A 129 -17.20 -3.93 9.59
C ARG A 129 -16.36 -2.76 9.04
N VAL A 130 -16.59 -1.55 9.55
CA VAL A 130 -15.81 -0.36 9.15
C VAL A 130 -14.38 -0.46 9.68
N ALA A 131 -14.20 -0.92 10.92
CA ALA A 131 -12.87 -1.17 11.47
C ALA A 131 -12.09 -2.24 10.71
N LEU A 132 -12.74 -3.31 10.22
CA LEU A 132 -12.09 -4.33 9.39
C LEU A 132 -11.66 -3.76 8.03
N HIS A 133 -12.49 -2.91 7.41
CA HIS A 133 -12.06 -2.17 6.22
C HIS A 133 -10.84 -1.30 6.49
N ALA A 134 -10.77 -0.64 7.65
CA ALA A 134 -9.62 0.17 8.02
C ALA A 134 -8.37 -0.65 8.32
N LEU A 135 -8.50 -1.80 8.97
CA LEU A 135 -7.36 -2.70 9.20
C LEU A 135 -6.74 -3.16 7.88
N LEU A 136 -7.57 -3.41 6.86
CA LEU A 136 -7.15 -3.96 5.58
C LEU A 136 -6.95 -2.91 4.48
N HIS A 137 -7.11 -1.61 4.76
CA HIS A 137 -7.19 -0.59 3.69
C HIS A 137 -5.91 -0.46 2.85
N ASP A 138 -4.73 -0.68 3.46
CA ASP A 138 -3.42 -0.70 2.80
C ASP A 138 -2.95 -2.13 2.49
N ALA A 139 -3.81 -3.15 2.56
CA ALA A 139 -3.41 -4.55 2.38
C ALA A 139 -2.79 -4.85 1.00
N SER A 140 -3.10 -4.07 -0.04
CA SER A 140 -2.42 -4.20 -1.34
C SER A 140 -0.92 -3.90 -1.28
N GLU A 141 -0.48 -3.08 -0.33
CA GLU A 141 0.94 -2.72 -0.14
C GLU A 141 1.76 -3.90 0.37
N ALA A 142 1.12 -4.94 0.95
CA ALA A 142 1.80 -6.17 1.28
C ALA A 142 2.44 -6.84 0.04
N TYR A 143 1.86 -6.62 -1.14
CA TYR A 143 2.29 -7.21 -2.41
C TYR A 143 2.87 -6.19 -3.40
N LEU A 144 2.57 -4.90 -3.22
CA LEU A 144 2.97 -3.83 -4.13
C LEU A 144 3.84 -2.75 -3.49
N VAL A 145 4.15 -2.89 -2.19
CA VAL A 145 4.91 -1.96 -1.35
C VAL A 145 4.21 -0.62 -1.12
N ASP A 146 4.39 -0.03 0.07
CA ASP A 146 4.05 1.37 0.36
C ASP A 146 4.93 2.30 -0.51
N ILE A 147 4.33 2.81 -1.59
CA ILE A 147 4.99 3.77 -2.47
C ILE A 147 4.60 5.18 -2.04
N PRO A 148 5.58 6.05 -1.71
CA PRO A 148 5.30 7.45 -1.37
C PRO A 148 4.41 8.13 -2.41
N ARG A 149 3.37 8.81 -1.91
CA ARG A 149 2.35 9.49 -2.72
C ARG A 149 2.91 10.36 -3.87
N PRO A 150 4.02 11.10 -3.74
CA PRO A 150 4.59 11.87 -4.84
C PRO A 150 5.11 11.04 -6.03
N VAL A 151 5.43 9.76 -5.81
CA VAL A 151 5.94 8.85 -6.84
C VAL A 151 4.82 8.17 -7.62
N LYS A 152 3.68 7.87 -6.97
CA LYS A 152 2.56 7.11 -7.57
C LYS A 152 2.09 7.63 -8.96
N PRO A 153 1.98 8.95 -9.23
CA PRO A 153 1.55 9.45 -10.55
C PRO A 153 2.49 9.11 -11.71
N TYR A 154 3.76 8.81 -11.42
CA TYR A 154 4.79 8.50 -12.41
C TYR A 154 4.94 6.98 -12.66
N LEU A 155 4.20 6.15 -11.92
CA LEU A 155 4.24 4.69 -12.07
C LEU A 155 3.08 4.20 -12.94
N GLY A 156 3.37 4.06 -14.24
CA GLY A 156 2.42 3.52 -15.21
C GLY A 156 1.87 2.15 -14.79
N GLY A 157 0.55 1.98 -14.83
CA GLY A 157 -0.11 0.71 -14.49
C GLY A 157 -0.24 0.39 -13.01
N TYR A 158 0.51 1.06 -12.11
CA TYR A 158 0.51 0.76 -10.66
C TYR A 158 -0.88 0.90 -10.05
N LYS A 159 -1.57 2.02 -10.29
CA LYS A 159 -2.93 2.26 -9.76
C LYS A 159 -3.93 1.16 -10.17
N ALA A 160 -3.79 0.61 -11.38
CA ALA A 160 -4.66 -0.46 -11.85
C ALA A 160 -4.32 -1.80 -11.18
N ALA A 161 -3.04 -2.08 -10.95
CA ALA A 161 -2.59 -3.25 -10.20
C ALA A 161 -3.04 -3.18 -8.73
N GLU A 162 -2.82 -2.04 -8.07
CA GLU A 162 -3.24 -1.75 -6.69
C GLU A 162 -4.74 -1.97 -6.51
N LEU A 163 -5.56 -1.42 -7.42
CA LEU A 163 -7.01 -1.63 -7.39
C LEU A 163 -7.41 -3.11 -7.53
N ARG A 164 -6.77 -3.86 -8.44
CA ARG A 164 -7.07 -5.30 -8.63
C ARG A 164 -6.69 -6.12 -7.40
N VAL A 165 -5.50 -5.89 -6.84
CA VAL A 165 -5.05 -6.56 -5.62
C VAL A 165 -6.01 -6.25 -4.47
N MET A 166 -6.38 -4.98 -4.30
CA MET A 166 -7.30 -4.56 -3.25
C MET A 166 -8.70 -5.18 -3.38
N GLN A 167 -9.23 -5.30 -4.60
CA GLN A 167 -10.49 -5.99 -4.87
C GLN A 167 -10.42 -7.47 -4.46
N VAL A 168 -9.35 -8.16 -4.83
CA VAL A 168 -9.15 -9.58 -4.48
C VAL A 168 -8.96 -9.77 -2.98
N VAL A 169 -8.26 -8.86 -2.30
CA VAL A 169 -8.17 -8.85 -0.83
C VAL A 169 -9.55 -8.65 -0.19
N HIS A 170 -10.35 -7.71 -0.69
CA HIS A 170 -11.71 -7.52 -0.21
C HIS A 170 -12.56 -8.79 -0.41
N ASP A 171 -12.49 -9.43 -1.57
CA ASP A 171 -13.19 -10.68 -1.84
C ASP A 171 -12.74 -11.80 -0.89
N ALA A 172 -11.43 -11.93 -0.65
CA ALA A 172 -10.85 -12.96 0.22
C ALA A 172 -11.35 -12.86 1.67
N PHE A 173 -11.64 -11.65 2.15
CA PHE A 173 -12.11 -11.40 3.52
C PHE A 173 -13.58 -10.98 3.57
N GLY A 174 -14.33 -11.24 2.50
CA GLY A 174 -15.77 -11.00 2.42
C GLY A 174 -16.18 -9.54 2.64
N LEU A 175 -15.35 -8.58 2.25
CA LEU A 175 -15.55 -7.13 2.32
C LEU A 175 -16.16 -6.56 1.02
N ASN A 176 -16.83 -5.41 1.11
CA ASN A 176 -17.37 -4.73 -0.07
C ASN A 176 -16.26 -3.98 -0.81
N TRP A 177 -16.27 -3.96 -2.14
CA TRP A 177 -15.24 -3.21 -2.90
C TRP A 177 -15.28 -1.71 -2.64
N ILE A 178 -16.47 -1.18 -2.37
CA ILE A 178 -16.65 0.22 -1.98
C ILE A 178 -16.31 0.33 -0.50
N MET A 179 -15.15 0.89 -0.21
CA MET A 179 -14.72 1.19 1.14
C MET A 179 -15.63 2.23 1.79
N PRO A 180 -16.01 2.05 3.08
CA PRO A 180 -16.75 3.06 3.82
C PRO A 180 -16.02 4.41 3.82
N PRO A 181 -16.71 5.54 3.60
CA PRO A 181 -16.09 6.86 3.54
C PRO A 181 -15.35 7.24 4.83
N GLU A 182 -15.76 6.67 5.96
CA GLU A 182 -15.13 6.87 7.28
C GLU A 182 -13.67 6.39 7.32
N VAL A 183 -13.32 5.37 6.52
CA VAL A 183 -11.95 4.85 6.46
C VAL A 183 -11.05 5.87 5.78
N LYS A 184 -11.48 6.41 4.64
CA LYS A 184 -10.74 7.47 3.94
C LYS A 184 -10.60 8.73 4.79
N MET A 185 -11.69 9.12 5.48
CA MET A 185 -11.64 10.24 6.43
C MET A 185 -10.60 9.99 7.52
N ALA A 186 -10.53 8.78 8.06
CA ALA A 186 -9.57 8.43 9.11
C ALA A 186 -8.12 8.41 8.59
N ASP A 187 -7.86 7.85 7.40
CA ASP A 187 -6.53 7.85 6.75
C ASP A 187 -6.03 9.28 6.47
N GLU A 188 -6.91 10.18 6.05
CA GLU A 188 -6.54 11.59 5.85
C GLU A 188 -6.22 12.30 7.18
N ARG A 189 -7.00 12.05 8.24
CA ARG A 189 -6.85 12.74 9.52
C ARG A 189 -5.69 12.24 10.38
N ILE A 190 -5.41 10.93 10.35
CA ILE A 190 -4.32 10.34 11.13
C ILE A 190 -2.94 10.89 10.73
N ILE A 191 -2.81 11.43 9.50
CA ILE A 191 -1.59 12.15 9.08
C ILE A 191 -1.22 13.20 10.12
N ALA A 192 -2.16 14.00 10.63
CA ALA A 192 -1.89 15.03 11.64
C ALA A 192 -1.27 14.46 12.94
N ASP A 193 -1.71 13.27 13.36
CA ASP A 193 -1.12 12.54 14.50
C ASP A 193 0.27 11.99 14.15
N GLU A 194 0.48 11.54 12.92
CA GLU A 194 1.74 10.95 12.44
C GLU A 194 2.88 11.96 12.28
N LEU A 195 2.57 13.24 12.00
CA LEU A 195 3.56 14.29 11.79
C LEU A 195 4.51 14.50 12.98
N VAL A 196 4.12 14.10 14.19
CA VAL A 196 4.99 14.11 15.38
C VAL A 196 6.26 13.26 15.18
N ASN A 197 6.22 12.30 14.25
CA ASN A 197 7.31 11.40 13.91
C ASN A 197 8.13 11.87 12.70
N LEU A 198 7.86 13.06 12.15
CA LEU A 198 8.62 13.67 11.07
C LEU A 198 9.32 14.94 11.54
N GLU A 199 10.35 15.37 10.82
CA GLU A 199 10.93 16.70 11.06
C GLU A 199 9.92 17.78 10.63
N PRO A 200 9.66 18.81 11.44
CA PRO A 200 8.67 19.83 11.11
C PRO A 200 8.94 20.54 9.78
N MET A 201 7.88 20.69 8.97
CA MET A 201 7.89 21.45 7.73
C MET A 201 6.63 22.32 7.63
N GLU A 202 6.67 23.39 6.83
CA GLU A 202 5.54 24.32 6.68
C GLU A 202 4.25 23.65 6.22
N TRP A 203 4.34 22.64 5.34
CA TRP A 203 3.14 21.94 4.83
C TRP A 203 2.38 21.17 5.92
N HIS A 204 3.00 20.91 7.07
CA HIS A 204 2.35 20.25 8.22
C HIS A 204 1.14 21.04 8.70
N ALA A 205 1.14 22.36 8.56
CA ALA A 205 0.07 23.24 9.00
C ALA A 205 -1.29 22.98 8.31
N LYS A 206 -1.31 22.25 7.19
CA LYS A 206 -2.56 21.88 6.50
C LYS A 206 -3.32 20.73 7.16
N TRP A 207 -2.69 20.03 8.11
CA TRP A 207 -3.26 18.88 8.80
C TRP A 207 -3.54 19.26 10.26
N ASP A 208 -4.67 19.92 10.48
CA ASP A 208 -5.07 20.53 11.77
C ASP A 208 -6.22 19.79 12.49
N ASP A 209 -6.79 18.74 11.88
CA ASP A 209 -7.87 17.92 12.44
C ASP A 209 -7.41 16.46 12.71
N PRO A 210 -6.62 16.22 13.77
CA PRO A 210 -6.15 14.88 14.12
C PRO A 210 -7.28 13.97 14.61
N LEU A 211 -7.03 12.65 14.54
CA LEU A 211 -7.87 11.66 15.24
C LEU A 211 -7.68 11.73 16.76
N GLY A 212 -6.55 12.27 17.22
CA GLY A 212 -6.18 12.40 18.62
C GLY A 212 -5.62 11.09 19.18
N VAL A 213 -4.85 10.37 18.38
CA VAL A 213 -4.32 9.03 18.68
C VAL A 213 -2.80 9.08 18.79
N PRO A 214 -2.20 8.50 19.84
CA PRO A 214 -0.76 8.44 19.95
C PRO A 214 -0.18 7.29 19.12
N LEU A 215 0.95 7.55 18.46
CA LEU A 215 1.78 6.49 17.88
C LEU A 215 2.38 5.62 18.98
N ARG A 216 2.46 4.31 18.73
CA ARG A 216 2.93 3.29 19.66
C ARG A 216 4.38 2.90 19.39
N TYR A 217 4.83 3.02 18.15
CA TYR A 217 6.17 2.62 17.68
C TYR A 217 6.45 1.16 17.99
N TYR A 218 5.54 0.29 17.54
CA TYR A 218 5.68 -1.15 17.70
C TYR A 218 6.94 -1.65 16.99
N SER A 219 7.60 -2.66 17.57
CA SER A 219 8.52 -3.48 16.78
C SER A 219 7.73 -4.20 15.68
N PRO A 220 8.36 -4.63 14.58
CA PRO A 220 7.68 -5.41 13.55
C PRO A 220 6.92 -6.61 14.12
N GLU A 221 7.51 -7.37 15.03
CA GLU A 221 6.88 -8.55 15.64
C GLU A 221 5.63 -8.17 16.44
N ARG A 222 5.67 -7.04 17.15
CA ARG A 222 4.51 -6.54 17.88
C ARG A 222 3.43 -6.02 16.93
N ALA A 223 3.80 -5.29 15.87
CA ALA A 223 2.86 -4.77 14.90
C ALA A 223 2.13 -5.91 14.16
N GLU A 224 2.86 -6.95 13.76
CA GLU A 224 2.30 -8.18 13.16
C GLU A 224 1.30 -8.85 14.11
N HIS A 225 1.70 -9.03 15.38
CA HIS A 225 0.83 -9.62 16.40
C HIS A 225 -0.47 -8.81 16.60
N GLU A 226 -0.37 -7.50 16.80
CA GLU A 226 -1.56 -6.66 16.99
C GLU A 226 -2.48 -6.67 15.76
N PHE A 227 -1.90 -6.69 14.56
CA PHE A 227 -2.66 -6.78 13.32
C PHE A 227 -3.45 -8.08 13.23
N LEU A 228 -2.83 -9.23 13.51
CA LEU A 228 -3.50 -10.54 13.47
C LEU A 228 -4.56 -10.68 14.57
N VAL A 229 -4.30 -10.14 15.76
CA VAL A 229 -5.29 -10.09 16.87
C VAL A 229 -6.48 -9.22 16.48
N ALA A 230 -6.24 -8.02 15.95
CA ALA A 230 -7.30 -7.13 15.48
C ALA A 230 -8.10 -7.78 14.35
N PHE A 231 -7.43 -8.40 13.38
CA PHE A 231 -8.10 -9.12 12.29
C PHE A 231 -9.03 -10.19 12.85
N SER A 232 -8.52 -11.09 13.69
CA SER A 232 -9.30 -12.20 14.23
C SER A 232 -10.54 -11.72 15.00
N PHE A 233 -10.39 -10.64 15.78
CA PHE A 233 -11.49 -10.04 16.52
C PHE A 233 -12.55 -9.38 15.60
N LEU A 234 -12.11 -8.72 14.54
CA LEU A 234 -12.96 -7.94 13.64
C LEU A 234 -13.67 -8.80 12.60
N SER A 235 -12.99 -9.80 12.03
CA SER A 235 -13.54 -10.75 11.06
C SER A 235 -14.34 -11.87 11.72
N GLY A 236 -13.97 -12.27 12.94
CA GLY A 236 -14.51 -13.46 13.60
C GLY A 236 -13.87 -14.76 13.11
N GLU A 237 -12.80 -14.67 12.31
CA GLU A 237 -12.01 -15.79 11.82
C GLU A 237 -10.74 -15.95 12.67
N ALA A 238 -10.15 -17.14 12.69
CA ALA A 238 -8.84 -17.32 13.31
C ALA A 238 -7.74 -16.98 12.29
N ALA A 239 -6.79 -16.13 12.70
CA ALA A 239 -5.57 -15.83 11.94
C ALA A 239 -4.55 -16.97 11.97
#